data_AF-A0A9N9QRF6-F1
#
_entry.id   AF-A0A9N9QRF6-F1
#
_cell.length_a   1.000
_cell.length_b   1.000
_cell.length_c   1.000
_cell.angle_alpha   90.00
_cell.angle_beta   90.00
_cell.angle_gamma   90.00
#
_symmetry.space_group_name_H-M   'P 1'
#
loop_
_entity.id
_entity.type
_entity.pdbx_description
1 polymer ?
#
loop_
_entity_poly.entity_id
_entity_poly.type
_entity_poly.pdbx_seq_one_letter_code
_entity_poly.pdbx_strand_id
1 'polypeptide(L)'
;MIVLLDEERFKKDQNELFHYGVCSTFIYQDYREIIDKQLKRELVNIRNHCKANNIKDDKFSDEKLFERYQQFWALSEPSFEVFYEQIQKIFSVPDDCIPDPQKIYSSALDCARDCTQEYSQKTEKLEDEVRDLIEEYLVETCFVDELKLRQEKINSSLSFLNEKWKRAVLRDKKSVKKMALFEKNHEKLLQMFKPECTREDIKSLLKVGFVDRKANMELNPANLENIKNLYLN
;
A
#
# COMPACT_ATOMS: atom_id res chain seq x y z
N MET A 1 6.52 -14.43 -52.94
CA MET A 1 6.36 -13.56 -54.11
C MET A 1 5.72 -12.27 -53.60
N ILE A 2 6.46 -11.16 -53.56
CA ILE A 2 5.89 -9.86 -53.17
C ILE A 2 5.20 -9.33 -54.42
N VAL A 3 3.87 -9.41 -54.46
CA VAL A 3 3.10 -8.70 -55.49
C VAL A 3 3.17 -7.23 -55.13
N LEU A 4 3.88 -6.43 -55.93
CA LEU A 4 3.76 -4.98 -55.90
C LEU A 4 2.33 -4.66 -56.35
N LEU A 5 1.44 -4.42 -55.38
CA LEU A 5 0.08 -3.97 -55.65
C LEU A 5 0.17 -2.55 -56.21
N ASP A 6 -0.59 -2.26 -57.25
CA ASP A 6 -0.78 -0.89 -57.69
C ASP A 6 -1.52 -0.07 -56.62
N GLU A 7 -1.38 1.26 -56.67
CA GLU A 7 -1.99 2.16 -55.68
C GLU A 7 -3.51 2.01 -55.60
N GLU A 8 -4.16 1.66 -56.72
CA GLU A 8 -5.60 1.46 -56.80
C GLU A 8 -6.04 0.22 -56.02
N ARG A 9 -5.35 -0.91 -56.20
CA ARG A 9 -5.61 -2.16 -55.47
C ARG A 9 -5.31 -2.00 -53.99
N PHE A 10 -4.23 -1.31 -53.64
CA PHE A 10 -3.91 -1.04 -52.24
C PHE A 10 -5.03 -0.26 -51.56
N LYS A 11 -5.58 0.76 -52.22
CA LYS A 11 -6.73 1.52 -51.70
C LYS A 11 -7.98 0.65 -51.54
N LYS A 12 -8.28 -0.21 -52.52
CA LYS A 12 -9.40 -1.16 -52.43
C LYS A 12 -9.22 -2.13 -51.26
N ASP A 13 -8.02 -2.66 -51.07
CA ASP A 13 -7.70 -3.53 -49.92
C ASP A 13 -7.88 -2.83 -48.57
N GLN A 14 -7.51 -1.54 -48.46
CA GLN A 14 -7.76 -0.77 -47.25
C GLN A 14 -9.25 -0.58 -46.95
N ASN A 15 -10.05 -0.33 -47.98
CA ASN A 15 -11.50 -0.20 -47.83
C ASN A 15 -12.13 -1.54 -47.40
N GLU A 16 -11.74 -2.63 -48.05
CA GLU A 16 -12.18 -3.98 -47.68
C GLU A 16 -11.79 -4.32 -46.24
N LEU A 17 -10.56 -4.00 -45.83
CA LEU A 17 -10.07 -4.22 -44.48
C LEU A 17 -10.88 -3.41 -43.45
N PHE A 18 -11.20 -2.16 -43.75
CA PHE A 18 -12.04 -1.32 -42.87
C PHE A 18 -13.44 -1.89 -42.69
N HIS A 19 -14.06 -2.38 -43.79
CA HIS A 19 -15.43 -2.88 -43.77
C HIS A 19 -15.59 -4.31 -43.25
N TYR A 20 -14.68 -5.21 -43.62
CA TYR A 20 -14.80 -6.65 -43.35
C TYR A 20 -13.76 -7.17 -42.35
N GLY A 21 -12.76 -6.38 -41.98
CA GLY A 21 -11.63 -6.83 -41.17
C GLY A 21 -10.64 -7.73 -41.92
N VAL A 22 -10.87 -7.97 -43.22
CA VAL A 22 -10.03 -8.77 -44.11
C VAL A 22 -10.16 -8.23 -45.54
N CYS A 23 -9.10 -8.36 -46.36
CA CYS A 23 -9.15 -7.99 -47.78
C CYS A 23 -9.09 -9.22 -48.70
N SER A 24 -9.62 -9.05 -49.91
CA SER A 24 -9.64 -10.06 -50.97
C SER A 24 -8.25 -10.53 -51.37
N THR A 25 -7.25 -9.64 -51.38
CA THR A 25 -5.84 -10.01 -51.61
C THR A 25 -5.34 -10.98 -50.54
N PHE A 26 -5.66 -10.73 -49.26
CA PHE A 26 -5.25 -11.61 -48.16
C PHE A 26 -5.91 -12.99 -48.28
N ILE A 27 -7.23 -13.03 -48.53
CA ILE A 27 -7.97 -14.28 -48.72
C ILE A 27 -7.39 -15.09 -49.88
N TYR A 28 -7.05 -14.44 -50.99
CA TYR A 28 -6.45 -15.10 -52.14
C TYR A 28 -5.05 -15.65 -51.82
N GLN A 29 -4.22 -14.89 -51.11
CA GLN A 29 -2.89 -15.33 -50.69
C GLN A 29 -2.97 -16.54 -49.76
N ASP A 30 -3.85 -16.51 -48.76
CA ASP A 30 -4.11 -17.62 -47.84
C ASP A 30 -4.58 -18.86 -48.60
N TYR A 31 -5.51 -18.71 -49.53
CA TYR A 31 -5.99 -19.81 -50.36
C TYR A 31 -4.87 -20.47 -51.17
N ARG A 32 -4.02 -19.66 -51.83
CA ARG A 32 -2.85 -20.18 -52.57
C ARG A 32 -1.88 -20.91 -51.66
N GLU A 33 -1.61 -20.36 -50.48
CA GLU A 33 -0.70 -20.97 -49.51
C GLU A 33 -1.24 -22.31 -48.99
N ILE A 34 -2.54 -22.42 -48.73
CA ILE A 34 -3.17 -23.67 -48.31
C ILE A 34 -3.02 -24.74 -49.38
N ILE A 35 -3.29 -24.41 -50.65
CA ILE A 35 -3.13 -25.35 -51.76
C ILE A 35 -1.67 -25.79 -51.91
N ASP A 36 -0.75 -24.84 -51.85
CA ASP A 36 0.68 -25.13 -51.94
C ASP A 36 1.14 -26.12 -50.86
N LYS A 37 0.77 -25.85 -49.60
CA LYS A 37 1.08 -26.72 -48.47
C LYS A 37 0.48 -28.11 -48.63
N GLN A 38 -0.79 -28.19 -49.06
CA GLN A 38 -1.47 -29.47 -49.24
C GLN A 38 -0.85 -30.28 -50.37
N LEU A 39 -0.56 -29.65 -51.51
CA LEU A 39 0.06 -30.33 -52.65
C LEU A 39 1.45 -30.87 -52.29
N LYS A 40 2.29 -30.06 -51.63
CA LYS A 40 3.61 -30.50 -51.15
C LYS A 40 3.49 -31.67 -50.18
N ARG A 41 2.52 -31.64 -49.27
CA ARG A 41 2.26 -32.74 -48.34
C ARG A 41 1.88 -34.03 -49.07
N GLU A 42 1.00 -33.96 -50.06
CA GLU A 42 0.61 -35.14 -50.84
C GLU A 42 1.77 -35.72 -51.66
N LEU A 43 2.61 -34.88 -52.25
CA LEU A 43 3.80 -35.35 -52.97
C LEU A 43 4.77 -36.09 -52.03
N VAL A 44 4.95 -35.59 -50.80
CA VAL A 44 5.74 -36.27 -49.77
C VAL A 44 5.09 -37.60 -49.36
N ASN A 45 3.76 -37.65 -49.21
CA ASN A 45 3.04 -38.87 -48.88
C ASN A 45 3.22 -39.94 -49.96
N ILE A 46 3.07 -39.57 -51.23
CA ILE A 46 3.30 -40.46 -52.39
C ILE A 46 4.73 -41.00 -52.34
N ARG A 47 5.73 -40.11 -52.19
CA ARG A 47 7.14 -40.50 -52.09
C ARG A 47 7.39 -41.52 -50.98
N ASN A 48 6.84 -41.27 -49.79
CA ASN A 48 7.01 -42.15 -48.64
C ASN A 48 6.31 -43.49 -48.84
N HIS A 49 5.12 -43.49 -49.43
CA HIS A 49 4.39 -44.71 -49.76
C HIS A 49 5.15 -45.58 -50.77
N CYS A 50 5.71 -44.98 -51.83
CA CYS A 50 6.51 -45.71 -52.82
C CYS A 50 7.77 -46.30 -52.20
N LYS A 51 8.48 -45.54 -51.34
CA LYS A 51 9.65 -46.01 -50.60
C LYS A 51 9.32 -47.19 -49.66
N ALA A 52 8.24 -47.06 -48.89
CA ALA A 52 7.82 -48.11 -47.94
C ALA A 52 7.46 -49.43 -48.64
N ASN A 53 6.89 -49.35 -49.85
CA ASN A 53 6.48 -50.51 -50.64
C ASN A 53 7.53 -50.98 -51.66
N ASN A 54 8.77 -50.46 -51.61
CA ASN A 54 9.85 -50.78 -52.56
C ASN A 54 9.46 -50.61 -54.04
N ILE A 55 8.58 -49.65 -54.35
CA ILE A 55 8.18 -49.34 -55.72
C ILE A 55 9.31 -48.55 -56.39
N LYS A 56 10.01 -49.20 -57.34
CA LYS A 56 11.10 -48.61 -58.12
C LYS A 56 10.61 -48.17 -59.52
N ASP A 57 9.62 -47.28 -59.55
CA ASP A 57 9.16 -46.65 -60.78
C ASP A 57 9.71 -45.21 -60.83
N ASP A 58 10.41 -44.90 -61.92
CA ASP A 58 11.03 -43.59 -62.18
C ASP A 58 10.01 -42.44 -62.18
N LYS A 59 8.73 -42.74 -62.40
CA LYS A 59 7.63 -41.78 -62.29
C LYS A 59 7.46 -41.18 -60.88
N PHE A 60 7.97 -41.86 -59.85
CA PHE A 60 7.92 -41.38 -58.46
C PHE A 60 9.28 -40.89 -57.95
N SER A 61 10.23 -40.66 -58.85
CA SER A 61 11.49 -39.98 -58.50
C SER A 61 11.21 -38.54 -58.05
N ASP A 62 12.12 -37.98 -57.24
CA ASP A 62 11.98 -36.62 -56.72
C ASP A 62 11.91 -35.58 -57.84
N GLU A 63 12.67 -35.79 -58.91
CA GLU A 63 12.65 -34.94 -60.11
C GLU A 63 11.28 -35.00 -60.80
N LYS A 64 10.69 -36.19 -61.00
CA LYS A 64 9.38 -36.33 -61.63
C LYS A 64 8.24 -35.78 -60.78
N LEU A 65 8.29 -35.95 -59.46
CA LEU A 65 7.31 -35.35 -58.56
C LEU A 65 7.40 -33.81 -58.57
N PHE A 66 8.62 -33.26 -58.67
CA PHE A 66 8.81 -31.82 -58.81
C PHE A 66 8.32 -31.28 -60.16
N GLU A 67 8.58 -31.99 -61.27
CA GLU A 67 8.00 -31.65 -62.58
C GLU A 67 6.47 -31.63 -62.52
N ARG A 68 5.84 -32.61 -61.86
CA ARG A 68 4.38 -32.66 -61.67
C ARG A 68 3.85 -31.49 -60.85
N TYR A 69 4.56 -31.11 -59.79
CA TYR A 69 4.26 -29.91 -59.01
C TYR A 69 4.29 -28.64 -59.88
N GLN A 70 5.34 -28.47 -60.69
CA GLN A 70 5.45 -27.32 -61.59
C GLN A 70 4.34 -27.32 -62.66
N GLN A 71 4.04 -28.48 -63.23
CA GLN A 71 2.94 -28.64 -64.19
C GLN A 71 1.59 -28.26 -63.58
N PHE A 72 1.31 -28.67 -62.34
CA PHE A 72 0.08 -28.29 -61.65
C PHE A 72 -0.07 -26.77 -61.57
N TRP A 73 0.98 -26.06 -61.13
CA TRP A 73 0.93 -24.60 -61.02
C TRP A 73 0.75 -23.94 -62.38
N ALA A 74 1.49 -24.40 -63.40
CA ALA A 74 1.36 -23.86 -64.75
C ALA A 74 -0.06 -24.04 -65.33
N LEU A 75 -0.71 -25.18 -65.05
CA LEU A 75 -2.07 -25.46 -65.52
C LEU A 75 -3.15 -24.76 -64.69
N SER A 76 -2.88 -24.54 -63.40
CA SER A 76 -3.86 -24.00 -62.46
C SER A 76 -3.84 -22.47 -62.38
N GLU A 77 -2.78 -21.80 -62.83
CA GLU A 77 -2.66 -20.34 -62.76
C GLU A 77 -3.86 -19.59 -63.36
N PRO A 78 -4.39 -19.96 -64.55
CA PRO A 78 -5.58 -19.29 -65.09
C PRO A 78 -6.82 -19.48 -64.20
N SER A 79 -6.92 -20.62 -63.51
CA SER A 79 -8.02 -20.86 -62.57
C SER A 79 -7.88 -20.01 -61.30
N PHE A 80 -6.64 -19.79 -60.85
CA PHE A 80 -6.35 -18.89 -59.73
C PHE A 80 -6.61 -17.43 -60.06
N GLU A 81 -6.30 -16.99 -61.28
CA GLU A 81 -6.62 -15.65 -61.76
C GLU A 81 -8.14 -15.42 -61.77
N VAL A 82 -8.91 -16.34 -62.35
CA VAL A 82 -10.39 -16.27 -62.35
C VAL A 82 -10.95 -16.26 -60.93
N PHE A 83 -10.41 -17.11 -60.04
CA PHE A 83 -10.83 -17.12 -58.65
C PHE A 83 -10.52 -15.79 -57.95
N TYR A 84 -9.36 -15.20 -58.21
CA TYR A 84 -8.98 -13.92 -57.63
C TYR A 84 -9.93 -12.80 -58.06
N GLU A 85 -10.25 -12.72 -59.35
CA GLU A 85 -11.24 -11.77 -59.88
C GLU A 85 -12.63 -11.95 -59.21
N GLN A 86 -13.05 -13.20 -58.98
CA GLN A 86 -14.31 -13.49 -58.32
C GLN A 86 -14.32 -13.02 -56.86
N ILE A 87 -13.26 -13.28 -56.09
CA ILE A 87 -13.15 -12.79 -54.71
C ILE A 87 -13.17 -11.26 -54.72
N GLN A 88 -12.39 -10.61 -55.58
CA GLN A 88 -12.36 -9.15 -55.65
C GLN A 88 -13.75 -8.57 -55.92
N LYS A 89 -14.55 -9.22 -56.76
CA LYS A 89 -15.93 -8.80 -57.04
C LYS A 89 -16.88 -9.03 -55.86
N ILE A 90 -16.70 -10.10 -55.09
CA ILE A 90 -17.54 -10.40 -53.92
C ILE A 90 -17.25 -9.42 -52.78
N PHE A 91 -15.96 -9.13 -52.57
CA PHE A 91 -15.50 -8.26 -51.49
C PHE A 91 -15.43 -6.79 -51.89
N SER A 92 -15.68 -6.43 -53.15
CA SER A 92 -15.63 -5.04 -53.58
C SER A 92 -16.63 -4.21 -52.79
N VAL A 93 -16.12 -3.25 -52.02
CA VAL A 93 -16.94 -2.27 -51.32
C VAL A 93 -17.25 -1.12 -52.29
N PRO A 94 -18.52 -0.81 -52.56
CA PRO A 94 -18.88 0.37 -53.33
C PRO A 94 -18.37 1.64 -52.66
N ASP A 95 -17.85 2.59 -53.43
CA ASP A 95 -17.31 3.84 -52.89
C ASP A 95 -18.36 4.64 -52.09
N ASP A 96 -19.64 4.51 -52.46
CA ASP A 96 -20.77 5.15 -51.77
C ASP A 96 -21.06 4.56 -50.38
N CYS A 97 -20.57 3.34 -50.11
CA CYS A 97 -20.70 2.67 -48.82
C CYS A 97 -19.52 2.93 -47.89
N ILE A 98 -18.45 3.55 -48.39
CA ILE A 98 -17.29 3.93 -47.58
C ILE A 98 -17.66 5.21 -46.84
N PRO A 99 -17.88 5.15 -45.52
CA PRO A 99 -18.23 6.34 -44.77
C PRO A 99 -17.06 7.32 -44.84
N ASP A 100 -17.35 8.56 -45.24
CA ASP A 100 -16.36 9.62 -45.34
C ASP A 100 -15.64 9.74 -43.98
N PRO A 101 -14.32 9.49 -43.93
CA PRO A 101 -13.56 9.60 -42.70
C PRO A 101 -13.79 10.95 -42.02
N GLN A 102 -13.91 12.04 -42.79
CA GLN A 102 -14.15 13.38 -42.22
C GLN A 102 -15.52 13.49 -41.53
N LYS A 103 -16.54 12.76 -41.98
CA LYS A 103 -17.86 12.67 -41.32
C LYS A 103 -17.85 11.78 -40.08
N ILE A 104 -17.12 10.66 -40.11
CA ILE A 104 -16.95 9.83 -38.91
C ILE A 104 -16.15 10.59 -37.87
N TYR A 105 -15.01 11.17 -38.26
CA TYR A 105 -14.16 11.93 -37.36
C TYR A 105 -14.87 13.14 -36.77
N SER A 106 -15.69 13.88 -37.53
CA SER A 106 -16.46 15.00 -36.96
C SER A 106 -17.50 14.53 -35.94
N SER A 107 -18.31 13.52 -36.25
CA SER A 107 -19.32 13.01 -35.28
C SER A 107 -18.68 12.35 -34.04
N ALA A 108 -17.56 11.64 -34.23
CA ALA A 108 -16.80 11.03 -33.14
C ALA A 108 -16.00 12.09 -32.35
N LEU A 109 -15.50 13.15 -33.00
CA LEU A 109 -14.87 14.28 -32.31
C LEU A 109 -15.88 15.06 -31.49
N ASP A 110 -17.08 15.33 -32.01
CA ASP A 110 -18.10 16.09 -31.27
C ASP A 110 -18.55 15.30 -30.03
N CYS A 111 -18.79 13.99 -30.18
CA CYS A 111 -19.09 13.10 -29.06
C CYS A 111 -17.90 12.96 -28.09
N ALA A 112 -16.68 12.84 -28.63
CA ALA A 112 -15.47 12.81 -27.81
C ALA A 112 -15.24 14.15 -27.11
N ARG A 113 -15.55 15.30 -27.69
CA ARG A 113 -15.32 16.63 -27.10
C ARG A 113 -16.28 16.88 -25.94
N ASP A 114 -17.56 16.51 -26.11
CA ASP A 114 -18.56 16.58 -25.05
C ASP A 114 -18.20 15.62 -23.90
N CYS A 115 -17.81 14.38 -24.21
CA CYS A 115 -17.33 13.43 -23.21
C CYS A 115 -16.04 13.92 -22.54
N THR A 116 -15.05 14.41 -23.31
CA THR A 116 -13.74 14.83 -22.78
C THR A 116 -13.87 16.06 -21.89
N GLN A 117 -14.78 16.98 -22.21
CA GLN A 117 -15.04 18.15 -21.37
C GLN A 117 -15.73 17.75 -20.06
N GLU A 118 -16.70 16.83 -20.09
CA GLU A 118 -17.32 16.28 -18.89
C GLU A 118 -16.34 15.48 -18.02
N TYR A 119 -15.51 14.62 -18.64
CA TYR A 119 -14.49 13.85 -17.94
C TYR A 119 -13.37 14.74 -17.39
N SER A 120 -12.96 15.78 -18.11
CA SER A 120 -11.95 16.74 -17.63
C SER A 120 -12.46 17.50 -16.40
N GLN A 121 -13.71 17.96 -16.40
CA GLN A 121 -14.30 18.63 -15.23
C GLN A 121 -14.48 17.69 -14.04
N LYS A 122 -14.84 16.42 -14.28
CA LYS A 122 -14.91 15.41 -13.21
C LYS A 122 -13.53 15.08 -12.65
N THR A 123 -12.52 15.01 -13.51
CA THR A 123 -11.13 14.72 -13.09
C THR A 123 -10.57 15.87 -12.27
N GLU A 124 -10.76 17.12 -12.70
CA GLU A 124 -10.33 18.30 -11.96
C GLU A 124 -10.95 18.37 -10.56
N LYS A 125 -12.26 18.08 -10.43
CA LYS A 125 -12.93 17.99 -9.13
C LYS A 125 -12.37 16.90 -8.22
N LEU A 126 -12.04 15.73 -8.78
CA LEU A 126 -11.43 14.64 -8.02
C LEU A 126 -10.00 14.97 -7.60
N GLU A 127 -9.24 15.67 -8.44
CA GLU A 127 -7.89 16.12 -8.11
C GLU A 127 -7.91 17.16 -6.97
N ASP A 128 -8.91 18.04 -6.94
CA ASP A 128 -9.13 18.97 -5.83
C ASP A 128 -9.55 18.23 -4.55
N GLU A 129 -10.48 17.28 -4.63
CA GLU A 129 -10.91 16.48 -3.46
C GLU A 129 -9.75 15.66 -2.87
N VAL A 130 -8.89 15.08 -3.72
CA VAL A 130 -7.68 14.39 -3.27
C VAL A 130 -6.72 15.34 -2.57
N ARG A 131 -6.59 16.58 -3.05
CA ARG A 131 -5.73 17.59 -2.43
C ARG A 131 -6.25 18.00 -1.05
N ASP A 132 -7.55 18.25 -0.95
CA ASP A 132 -8.21 18.60 0.31
C ASP A 132 -8.04 17.49 1.35
N LEU A 133 -8.23 16.22 0.95
CA LEU A 133 -8.04 15.06 1.82
C LEU A 133 -6.59 14.88 2.27
N ILE A 134 -5.61 15.19 1.40
CA ILE A 134 -4.19 15.16 1.77
C ILE A 134 -3.89 16.25 2.80
N GLU A 135 -4.41 17.46 2.63
CA GLU A 135 -4.24 18.54 3.60
C GLU A 135 -4.89 18.19 4.95
N GLU A 136 -6.11 17.65 4.94
CA GLU A 136 -6.80 17.20 6.16
C GLU A 136 -6.00 16.11 6.89
N TYR A 137 -5.52 15.10 6.17
CA TYR A 137 -4.68 14.05 6.72
C TYR A 137 -3.39 14.59 7.38
N LEU A 138 -2.74 15.57 6.76
CA LEU A 138 -1.54 16.18 7.32
C LEU A 138 -1.85 16.94 8.62
N VAL A 139 -2.95 17.68 8.66
CA VAL A 139 -3.41 18.38 9.87
C VAL A 139 -3.74 17.39 10.98
N GLU A 140 -4.49 16.34 10.70
CA GLU A 140 -4.83 15.29 11.67
C GLU A 140 -3.58 14.59 12.20
N THR A 141 -2.61 14.31 11.33
CA THR A 141 -1.34 13.70 11.73
C THR A 141 -0.58 14.59 12.72
N CYS A 142 -0.47 15.89 12.43
CA CYS A 142 0.12 16.85 13.35
C CYS A 142 -0.64 16.92 14.69
N PHE A 143 -1.97 16.88 14.66
CA PHE A 143 -2.79 16.90 15.86
C PHE A 143 -2.58 15.64 16.72
N VAL A 144 -2.51 14.46 16.12
CA VAL A 144 -2.21 13.20 16.82
C VAL A 144 -0.85 13.25 17.51
N ASP A 145 0.17 13.79 16.85
CA ASP A 145 1.50 13.91 17.45
C ASP A 145 1.51 14.92 18.61
N GLU A 146 0.73 16.01 18.51
CA GLU A 146 0.55 16.92 19.64
C GLU A 146 -0.14 16.23 20.83
N LEU A 147 -1.16 15.39 20.56
CA LEU A 147 -1.83 14.61 21.60
C LEU A 147 -0.88 13.62 22.29
N LYS A 148 -0.01 12.94 21.53
CA LYS A 148 1.04 12.07 22.11
C LYS A 148 1.97 12.85 23.01
N LEU A 149 2.45 14.02 22.58
CA LEU A 149 3.33 14.88 23.38
C LEU A 149 2.63 15.34 24.68
N ARG A 150 1.35 15.71 24.59
CA ARG A 150 0.54 16.06 25.77
C ARG A 150 0.37 14.87 26.72
N GLN A 151 0.13 13.67 26.19
CA GLN A 151 0.02 12.45 26.97
C GLN A 151 1.33 12.13 27.72
N GLU A 152 2.49 12.27 27.09
CA GLU A 152 3.79 12.11 27.73
C GLU A 152 4.03 13.11 28.87
N LYS A 153 3.64 14.38 28.68
CA LYS A 153 3.70 15.40 29.74
C LYS A 153 2.81 15.07 30.93
N ILE A 154 1.60 14.56 30.69
CA ILE A 154 0.69 14.14 31.75
C ILE A 154 1.29 12.95 32.51
N ASN A 155 1.77 11.93 31.80
CA ASN A 155 2.33 10.72 32.40
C ASN A 155 3.57 11.02 33.25
N SER A 156 4.48 11.86 32.75
CA SER A 156 5.66 12.29 33.51
C SER A 156 5.28 13.08 34.78
N SER A 157 4.30 13.99 34.68
CA SER A 157 3.79 14.74 35.83
C SER A 157 3.14 13.84 36.89
N LEU A 158 2.32 12.87 36.45
CA LEU A 158 1.67 11.90 37.34
C LEU A 158 2.69 11.02 38.07
N SER A 159 3.74 10.57 37.37
CA SER A 159 4.83 9.81 37.98
C SER A 159 5.51 10.59 39.12
N PHE A 160 5.84 11.85 38.87
CA PHE A 160 6.43 12.75 39.87
C PHE A 160 5.52 12.99 41.07
N LEU A 161 4.21 13.22 40.84
CA LEU A 161 3.23 13.41 41.91
C LEU A 161 3.07 12.13 42.76
N ASN A 162 3.03 10.96 42.12
CA ASN A 162 2.93 9.68 42.80
C ASN A 162 4.16 9.43 43.69
N GLU A 163 5.37 9.76 43.23
CA GLU A 163 6.56 9.73 44.07
C GLU A 163 6.46 10.68 45.28
N LYS A 164 6.04 11.92 45.07
CA LYS A 164 5.86 12.90 46.15
C LYS A 164 4.86 12.40 47.19
N TRP A 165 3.73 11.85 46.74
CA TRP A 165 2.71 11.28 47.60
C TRP A 165 3.25 10.10 48.41
N LYS A 166 3.96 9.14 47.77
CA LYS A 166 4.63 8.03 48.48
C LYS A 166 5.59 8.53 49.56
N ARG A 167 6.41 9.56 49.26
CA ARG A 167 7.33 10.18 50.24
C ARG A 167 6.58 10.87 51.39
N ALA A 168 5.44 11.52 51.12
CA ALA A 168 4.60 12.14 52.16
C ALA A 168 4.01 11.08 53.10
N VAL A 169 3.42 10.01 52.55
CA VAL A 169 2.90 8.87 53.34
C VAL A 169 3.97 8.22 54.20
N LEU A 170 5.19 8.05 53.66
CA LEU A 170 6.33 7.52 54.42
C LEU A 170 6.74 8.43 55.58
N ARG A 171 6.76 9.76 55.37
CA ARG A 171 7.05 10.73 56.43
C ARG A 171 5.99 10.70 57.52
N ASP A 172 4.73 10.64 57.13
CA ASP A 172 3.62 10.60 58.07
C ASP A 172 3.64 9.32 58.93
N LYS A 173 3.84 8.15 58.31
CA LYS A 173 4.07 6.89 59.03
C LYS A 173 5.24 6.95 60.02
N LYS A 174 6.33 7.64 59.67
CA LYS A 174 7.45 7.86 60.60
C LYS A 174 7.07 8.80 61.74
N SER A 175 6.30 9.84 61.46
CA SER A 175 5.79 10.79 62.46
C SER A 175 4.88 10.10 63.48
N VAL A 176 3.88 9.35 63.01
CA VAL A 176 2.96 8.57 63.85
C VAL A 176 3.73 7.59 64.75
N LYS A 177 4.72 6.87 64.21
CA LYS A 177 5.58 5.98 65.02
C LYS A 177 6.37 6.72 66.10
N LYS A 178 6.88 7.92 65.79
CA LYS A 178 7.59 8.76 66.77
C LYS A 178 6.65 9.26 67.86
N MET A 179 5.44 9.70 67.50
CA MET A 179 4.42 10.13 68.46
C MET A 179 3.99 9.00 69.38
N ALA A 180 3.71 7.80 68.85
CA ALA A 180 3.37 6.64 69.66
C ALA A 180 4.52 6.24 70.63
N LEU A 181 5.77 6.37 70.19
CA LEU A 181 6.93 6.13 71.06
C LEU A 181 7.05 7.21 72.15
N PHE A 182 6.81 8.47 71.79
CA PHE A 182 6.79 9.59 72.73
C PHE A 182 5.69 9.41 73.78
N GLU A 183 4.46 9.08 73.37
CA GLU A 183 3.33 8.80 74.27
C GLU A 183 3.65 7.66 75.22
N LYS A 184 4.20 6.54 74.71
CA LYS A 184 4.63 5.42 75.56
C LYS A 184 5.71 5.81 76.57
N ASN A 185 6.65 6.68 76.18
CA ASN A 185 7.68 7.17 77.09
C ASN A 185 7.12 8.18 78.11
N HIS A 186 6.17 9.02 77.69
CA HIS A 186 5.49 9.97 78.55
C HIS A 186 4.63 9.25 79.60
N GLU A 187 3.90 8.22 79.20
CA GLU A 187 3.12 7.38 80.11
C GLU A 187 4.01 6.67 81.14
N LYS A 188 5.18 6.15 80.73
CA LYS A 188 6.18 5.62 81.66
C LYS A 188 6.69 6.66 82.67
N LEU A 189 6.94 7.89 82.21
CA LEU A 189 7.36 8.98 83.10
C LEU A 189 6.26 9.30 84.11
N LEU A 190 5.00 9.43 83.68
CA LEU A 190 3.85 9.67 84.55
C LEU A 190 3.65 8.53 85.57
N GLN A 191 3.85 7.27 85.18
CA GLN A 191 3.78 6.13 86.10
C GLN A 191 4.94 6.10 87.11
N MET A 192 6.09 6.69 86.79
CA MET A 192 7.25 6.81 87.67
C MET A 192 7.18 8.02 88.63
N PHE A 193 6.35 9.02 88.34
CA PHE A 193 6.00 10.10 89.27
C PHE A 193 4.96 9.61 90.31
N LYS A 194 5.34 8.59 91.09
CA LYS A 194 4.83 8.39 92.45
C LYS A 194 5.61 9.31 93.41
N PRO A 195 5.07 9.67 94.60
CA PRO A 195 5.38 10.93 95.31
C PRO A 195 6.81 11.15 95.84
N GLU A 196 7.77 10.27 95.54
CA GLU A 196 9.09 10.26 96.19
C GLU A 196 10.26 10.40 95.20
N CYS A 197 10.06 11.09 94.06
CA CYS A 197 11.13 11.27 93.08
C CYS A 197 12.08 12.40 93.51
N THR A 198 13.37 12.10 93.69
CA THR A 198 14.36 13.08 94.19
C THR A 198 14.94 13.95 93.08
N ARG A 199 15.53 15.09 93.46
CA ARG A 199 16.08 16.10 92.53
C ARG A 199 17.25 15.57 91.69
N GLU A 200 17.97 14.55 92.15
CA GLU A 200 19.04 13.88 91.40
C GLU A 200 18.49 12.91 90.33
N ASP A 201 17.36 12.25 90.60
CA ASP A 201 16.71 11.36 89.63
C ASP A 201 16.23 12.13 88.39
N ILE A 202 15.63 13.31 88.61
CA ILE A 202 15.18 14.22 87.55
C ILE A 202 16.35 14.73 86.69
N LYS A 203 17.50 15.02 87.29
CA LYS A 203 18.72 15.44 86.56
C LYS A 203 19.31 14.34 85.70
N SER A 204 19.26 13.08 86.15
CA SER A 204 19.75 11.93 85.38
C SER A 204 18.86 11.66 84.15
N LEU A 205 17.53 11.80 84.29
CA LEU A 205 16.55 11.59 83.23
C LEU A 205 16.60 12.68 82.15
N LEU A 206 16.75 13.95 82.54
CA LEU A 206 16.99 15.03 81.59
C LEU A 206 18.32 14.84 80.85
N LYS A 207 19.35 14.28 81.51
CA LYS A 207 20.60 13.94 80.83
C LYS A 207 20.40 12.91 79.72
N VAL A 208 19.50 11.92 79.89
CA VAL A 208 19.21 10.91 78.86
C VAL A 208 18.25 11.44 77.78
N GLY A 209 17.31 12.32 78.13
CA GLY A 209 16.41 12.98 77.17
C GLY A 209 17.02 14.14 76.38
N PHE A 210 18.14 14.70 76.84
CA PHE A 210 18.87 15.81 76.19
C PHE A 210 20.26 15.42 75.66
N VAL A 211 20.61 14.12 75.54
CA VAL A 211 21.88 13.73 74.88
C VAL A 211 21.95 14.22 73.43
N ASP A 212 20.83 14.54 72.77
CA ASP A 212 20.82 15.13 71.42
C ASP A 212 20.46 16.63 71.37
N ARG A 213 20.45 17.33 72.51
CA ARG A 213 20.38 18.81 72.53
C ARG A 213 21.59 19.42 73.23
N LYS A 214 22.78 18.86 72.99
CA LYS A 214 24.05 19.60 73.09
C LYS A 214 24.18 20.58 71.91
N ALA A 215 23.28 21.56 71.86
CA ALA A 215 23.50 22.84 71.19
C ALA A 215 22.45 23.83 71.72
N ASN A 216 22.90 24.73 72.60
CA ASN A 216 22.33 26.08 72.79
C ASN A 216 21.05 26.25 73.61
N MET A 217 20.94 25.72 74.83
CA MET A 217 20.13 26.43 75.84
C MET A 217 20.77 26.32 77.22
N GLU A 218 21.47 27.38 77.62
CA GLU A 218 21.90 27.60 79.01
C GLU A 218 20.66 27.77 79.90
N LEU A 219 20.51 26.87 80.87
CA LEU A 219 19.45 26.91 81.86
C LEU A 219 19.79 27.95 82.94
N ASN A 220 19.30 29.18 82.77
CA ASN A 220 19.30 30.18 83.84
C ASN A 220 18.15 29.89 84.84
N PRO A 221 18.33 30.12 86.16
CA PRO A 221 17.28 29.97 87.19
C PRO A 221 15.91 30.55 86.82
N ALA A 222 15.83 31.62 86.04
CA ALA A 222 14.55 32.18 85.57
C ALA A 222 13.71 31.20 84.71
N ASN A 223 14.36 30.32 83.93
CA ASN A 223 13.66 29.31 83.12
C ASN A 223 13.13 28.15 83.95
N LEU A 224 13.75 27.87 85.11
CA LEU A 224 13.29 26.84 86.03
C LEU A 224 12.06 27.30 86.83
N GLU A 225 11.98 28.58 87.21
CA GLU A 225 10.81 29.18 87.86
C GLU A 225 9.57 29.15 86.95
N ASN A 226 9.74 29.49 85.65
CA ASN A 226 8.66 29.48 84.66
C ASN A 226 8.10 28.07 84.38
N ILE A 227 8.96 27.06 84.36
CA ILE A 227 8.51 25.67 84.18
C ILE A 227 7.78 25.20 85.45
N LYS A 228 8.21 25.61 86.64
CA LYS A 228 7.53 25.25 87.89
C LYS A 228 6.12 25.84 87.99
N ASN A 229 5.93 27.07 87.52
CA ASN A 229 4.63 27.74 87.52
C ASN A 229 3.64 27.21 86.46
N LEU A 230 4.15 26.54 85.40
CA LEU A 230 3.31 25.93 84.36
C LEU A 230 2.65 24.60 84.78
N TYR A 231 3.14 23.96 85.84
CA TYR A 231 2.67 22.63 86.29
C TYR A 231 1.98 22.64 87.66
N LEU A 232 1.82 23.81 88.28
CA LEU A 232 1.13 23.98 89.58
C LEU A 232 -0.16 24.82 89.47
N ASN A 233 -0.63 25.13 88.26
CA ASN A 233 -1.99 25.59 87.98
C ASN A 233 -2.78 24.49 87.27
#